data_AF-A0A6L8MVW3-F1
#
_entry.id   AF-A0A6L8MVW3-F1
#
_cell.length_a   1.000
_cell.length_b   1.000
_cell.length_c   1.000
_cell.angle_alpha   90.00
_cell.angle_beta   90.00
_cell.angle_gamma   90.00
#
_symmetry.space_group_name_H-M   'P 1'
#
loop_
_entity.id
_entity.type
_entity.pdbx_description
1 polymer ?
#
loop_
_entity_poly.entity_id
_entity_poly.type
_entity_poly.pdbx_seq_one_letter_code
_entity_poly.pdbx_strand_id
1 'polypeptide(L)'
;MISIPIWRLFFLLLSILAFYFIFYEDSQYKPFGFRYWLGLVACLWVIFATLFSYFIVFTCGSTMVYNRFEQPTVLLFIFFLLCAIGLSFLSLHAIKTLIRRTKYYRQAR
;
A
#
# COMPACT_ATOMS: atom_id res chain seq x y z
N MET A 1 -16.46 -11.22 -24.90
CA MET A 1 -15.04 -10.99 -24.52
C MET A 1 -15.01 -9.92 -23.45
N ILE A 2 -14.66 -10.27 -22.20
CA ILE A 2 -14.49 -9.28 -21.12
C ILE A 2 -13.17 -8.56 -21.41
N SER A 3 -13.22 -7.34 -21.95
CA SER A 3 -12.01 -6.54 -22.13
C SER A 3 -11.52 -6.13 -20.74
N ILE A 4 -10.48 -6.77 -20.23
CA ILE A 4 -9.84 -6.32 -19.00
C ILE A 4 -9.20 -4.97 -19.36
N PRO A 5 -9.65 -3.85 -18.79
CA PRO A 5 -9.11 -2.55 -19.13
C PRO A 5 -7.63 -2.52 -18.75
N ILE A 6 -6.78 -2.09 -19.68
CA ILE A 6 -5.31 -2.15 -19.57
C ILE A 6 -4.79 -1.47 -18.29
N TRP A 7 -5.51 -0.44 -17.84
CA TRP A 7 -5.26 0.28 -16.59
C TRP A 7 -5.32 -0.62 -15.34
N ARG A 8 -6.21 -1.62 -15.29
CA ARG A 8 -6.28 -2.57 -14.16
C ARG A 8 -5.03 -3.43 -14.08
N LEU A 9 -4.55 -3.92 -15.23
CA LEU A 9 -3.29 -4.66 -15.31
C LEU A 9 -2.12 -3.79 -14.87
N PHE A 10 -2.08 -2.54 -15.31
CA PHE A 10 -1.06 -1.58 -14.90
C PHE A 10 -1.04 -1.35 -13.39
N PHE A 11 -2.19 -1.10 -12.75
CA PHE A 11 -2.25 -0.92 -11.29
C PHE A 11 -1.85 -2.18 -10.51
N LEU A 12 -2.19 -3.36 -11.04
CA LEU A 12 -1.81 -4.63 -10.42
C LEU A 12 -0.30 -4.83 -10.49
N LEU A 13 0.30 -4.61 -11.67
CA LEU A 13 1.76 -4.65 -11.86
C LEU A 13 2.47 -3.65 -10.94
N LEU A 14 1.96 -2.42 -10.87
CA LEU A 14 2.54 -1.36 -10.04
C LEU A 14 2.46 -1.69 -8.55
N SER A 15 1.38 -2.33 -8.09
CA SER A 15 1.24 -2.80 -6.72
C SER A 15 2.20 -3.96 -6.39
N ILE A 16 2.40 -4.91 -7.31
CA ILE A 16 3.38 -5.99 -7.15
C ILE A 16 4.80 -5.42 -7.07
N LEU A 17 5.14 -4.48 -7.97
CA LEU A 17 6.43 -3.80 -7.97
C LEU A 17 6.65 -3.01 -6.67
N ALA A 18 5.65 -2.27 -6.19
CA ALA A 18 5.75 -1.53 -4.94
C ALA A 18 6.00 -2.48 -3.75
N PHE A 19 5.30 -3.62 -3.71
CA PHE A 19 5.50 -4.63 -2.68
C PHE A 19 6.91 -5.22 -2.74
N TYR A 20 7.40 -5.54 -3.94
CA TYR A 20 8.77 -6.01 -4.15
C TYR A 20 9.79 -5.00 -3.62
N PHE A 21 9.67 -3.71 -3.95
CA PHE A 21 10.63 -2.68 -3.50
C PHE A 21 10.62 -2.40 -1.99
N ILE A 22 9.49 -2.62 -1.32
CA ILE A 22 9.36 -2.46 0.14
C ILE A 22 10.09 -3.59 0.88
N PHE A 23 9.90 -4.84 0.43
CA PHE A 23 10.51 -6.02 1.04
C PHE A 23 11.90 -6.36 0.52
N TYR A 24 12.30 -5.75 -0.60
CA TYR A 24 13.65 -5.89 -1.12
C TYR A 24 14.64 -5.21 -0.18
N GLU A 25 15.20 -6.00 0.74
CA GLU A 25 16.24 -5.56 1.64
C GLU A 25 17.56 -5.64 0.86
N ASP A 26 18.02 -4.48 0.37
CA ASP A 26 19.34 -4.30 -0.25
C ASP A 26 20.38 -4.54 0.87
N SER A 27 20.60 -5.81 1.21
CA SER A 27 21.55 -6.22 2.24
C SER A 27 22.97 -5.87 1.86
N GLN A 28 23.24 -5.52 0.59
CA GLN A 28 24.52 -5.00 0.16
C GLN A 28 24.37 -4.05 -1.06
N TYR A 29 24.89 -2.83 -0.94
CA TYR A 29 25.46 -1.98 -2.01
C TYR A 29 24.67 -0.81 -2.66
N LYS A 30 25.41 0.32 -2.66
CA LYS A 30 25.55 1.41 -3.67
C LYS A 30 24.64 2.65 -3.56
N PRO A 31 25.13 3.82 -4.03
CA PRO A 31 24.87 5.13 -3.42
C PRO A 31 23.44 5.62 -3.64
N PHE A 32 23.07 6.70 -2.93
CA PHE A 32 21.87 7.50 -3.20
C PHE A 32 21.63 7.61 -4.71
N GLY A 33 20.59 6.95 -5.21
CA GLY A 33 20.39 6.78 -6.66
C GLY A 33 18.96 6.40 -7.00
N PHE A 34 18.72 6.03 -8.26
CA PHE A 34 17.38 5.73 -8.81
C PHE A 34 16.58 4.73 -7.97
N ARG A 35 17.24 3.74 -7.37
CA ARG A 35 16.61 2.73 -6.49
C ARG A 35 16.02 3.30 -5.19
N TYR A 36 16.66 4.32 -4.60
CA TYR A 36 16.10 5.02 -3.44
C TYR A 36 14.79 5.73 -3.82
N TRP A 37 14.79 6.42 -4.96
CA TRP A 37 13.61 7.09 -5.49
C TRP A 37 12.48 6.11 -5.82
N LEU A 38 12.79 4.94 -6.39
CA LEU A 38 11.81 3.87 -6.60
C LEU A 38 11.21 3.38 -5.27
N GLY A 39 12.03 3.20 -4.24
CA GLY A 39 11.55 2.83 -2.90
C GLY A 39 10.68 3.92 -2.26
N LEU A 40 11.00 5.20 -2.47
CA LEU A 40 10.20 6.32 -2.01
C LEU A 40 8.85 6.37 -2.74
N VAL A 41 8.84 6.20 -4.06
CA VAL A 41 7.61 6.12 -4.87
C VAL A 41 6.75 4.92 -4.44
N ALA A 42 7.36 3.76 -4.18
CA ALA A 42 6.65 2.60 -3.65
C ALA A 42 6.04 2.86 -2.26
N CYS A 43 6.76 3.57 -1.39
CA CYS A 43 6.26 3.97 -0.07
C CYS A 43 5.07 4.94 -0.20
N LEU A 44 5.19 5.98 -1.04
CA LEU A 44 4.07 6.88 -1.33
C LEU A 44 2.88 6.14 -1.92
N TRP A 45 3.11 5.22 -2.86
CA TRP A 45 2.06 4.41 -3.47
C TRP A 45 1.28 3.61 -2.41
N VAL A 46 1.99 2.93 -1.50
CA VAL A 46 1.34 2.18 -0.42
C VAL A 46 0.57 3.10 0.51
N ILE A 47 1.09 4.28 0.87
CA ILE A 47 0.35 5.26 1.68
C ILE A 47 -0.94 5.70 0.97
N PHE A 48 -0.88 6.00 -0.33
CA PHE A 48 -2.06 6.34 -1.12
C PHE A 48 -3.07 5.18 -1.16
N ALA A 49 -2.60 3.95 -1.35
CA ALA A 49 -3.45 2.76 -1.32
C ALA A 49 -4.10 2.56 0.05
N THR A 50 -3.37 2.80 1.15
CA THR A 50 -3.90 2.76 2.52
C THR A 50 -5.00 3.81 2.72
N LEU A 51 -4.76 5.06 2.30
CA LEU A 51 -5.75 6.14 2.38
C LEU A 51 -7.02 5.81 1.58
N PHE A 52 -6.85 5.31 0.35
CA PHE A 52 -7.96 4.90 -0.49
C PHE A 52 -8.75 3.74 0.14
N SER A 53 -8.05 2.78 0.76
CA SER A 53 -8.69 1.70 1.50
C SER A 53 -9.52 2.22 2.67
N TYR A 54 -9.05 3.22 3.42
CA TYR A 54 -9.84 3.85 4.48
C TYR A 54 -11.09 4.55 3.94
N PHE A 55 -10.99 5.21 2.78
CA PHE A 55 -12.15 5.81 2.13
C PHE A 55 -13.21 4.76 1.73
N ILE A 56 -12.77 3.60 1.22
CA ILE A 56 -13.65 2.47 0.92
C ILE A 56 -14.30 1.94 2.20
N VAL A 57 -13.52 1.72 3.27
CA VAL A 57 -14.04 1.25 4.56
C VAL A 57 -15.08 2.22 5.11
N PHE A 58 -14.81 3.53 5.06
CA PHE A 58 -15.76 4.55 5.51
C PHE A 58 -17.06 4.51 4.71
N THR A 59 -16.96 4.45 3.38
CA THR A 59 -18.13 4.35 2.48
C THR A 59 -18.92 3.07 2.76
N CYS A 60 -18.23 1.93 2.89
CA CYS A 60 -18.84 0.64 3.20
C CYS A 60 -19.52 0.64 4.57
N GLY A 61 -18.89 1.26 5.58
CA GLY A 61 -19.46 1.43 6.91
C GLY A 61 -20.72 2.29 6.89
N SER A 62 -20.73 3.37 6.11
CA SER A 62 -21.92 4.20 5.91
C SER A 62 -23.06 3.41 5.26
N THR A 63 -22.76 2.62 4.21
CA THR A 63 -23.77 1.78 3.55
C THR A 63 -24.32 0.69 4.47
N MET A 64 -23.47 0.11 5.34
CA MET A 64 -23.88 -0.89 6.34
C MET A 64 -24.85 -0.29 7.35
N VAL A 65 -24.58 0.92 7.85
CA VAL A 65 -25.47 1.64 8.78
C VAL A 65 -26.79 2.00 8.09
N TYR A 66 -26.74 2.46 6.84
CA TYR A 66 -27.93 2.78 6.06
C TYR A 66 -28.85 1.57 5.84
N ASN A 67 -28.27 0.41 5.51
CA ASN A 67 -28.99 -0.86 5.31
C ASN A 67 -29.29 -1.62 6.63
N ARG A 68 -29.30 -0.93 7.77
CA ARG A 68 -29.62 -1.53 9.10
C ARG A 68 -28.85 -2.82 9.40
N PHE A 69 -27.57 -2.87 9.03
CA PHE A 69 -26.69 -4.01 9.29
C PHE A 69 -27.14 -5.33 8.64
N GLU A 70 -27.65 -5.28 7.41
CA GLU A 70 -27.83 -6.49 6.60
C GLU A 70 -26.53 -7.32 6.57
N GLN A 71 -26.64 -8.62 6.89
CA GLN A 71 -25.52 -9.56 6.98
C GLN A 71 -24.45 -9.44 5.86
N PRO A 72 -24.80 -9.33 4.56
CA PRO A 72 -23.79 -9.21 3.51
C PRO A 72 -22.98 -7.91 3.60
N THR A 73 -23.61 -6.80 4.01
CA THR A 73 -22.92 -5.49 4.13
C THR A 73 -21.94 -5.47 5.31
N VAL A 74 -22.30 -6.15 6.40
CA VAL A 74 -21.44 -6.29 7.58
C VAL A 74 -20.19 -7.10 7.25
N LEU A 75 -20.33 -8.20 6.53
CA LEU A 75 -19.20 -9.05 6.15
C LEU A 75 -18.24 -8.30 5.20
N LEU A 76 -18.79 -7.56 4.22
CA LEU A 76 -17.99 -6.70 3.35
C LEU A 76 -17.24 -5.62 4.13
N PHE A 77 -17.91 -4.96 5.09
CA PHE A 77 -17.27 -3.95 5.93
C PHE A 77 -16.10 -4.53 6.74
N ILE A 78 -16.31 -5.68 7.40
CA ILE A 78 -15.25 -6.36 8.17
C ILE A 78 -14.07 -6.74 7.26
N PHE A 79 -14.35 -7.27 6.07
CA PHE A 79 -13.31 -7.63 5.11
C PHE A 79 -12.47 -6.41 4.69
N PHE A 80 -13.11 -5.31 4.29
CA PHE A 80 -12.38 -4.10 3.92
C PHE A 80 -11.64 -3.47 5.10
N LEU A 81 -12.20 -3.55 6.31
CA LEU A 81 -11.55 -3.06 7.53
C LEU A 81 -10.25 -3.83 7.79
N LEU A 82 -10.27 -5.16 7.70
CA LEU A 82 -9.09 -6.01 7.85
C LEU A 82 -8.03 -5.70 6.78
N CYS A 83 -8.45 -5.50 5.52
CA CYS A 83 -7.54 -5.07 4.46
C CYS A 83 -6.89 -3.71 4.76
N ALA A 84 -7.66 -2.72 5.22
CA ALA A 84 -7.13 -1.41 5.58
C ALA A 84 -6.12 -1.50 6.73
N ILE A 85 -6.41 -2.33 7.75
CA ILE A 85 -5.48 -2.60 8.86
C ILE A 85 -4.17 -3.21 8.34
N GLY A 86 -4.26 -4.23 7.49
CA GLY A 86 -3.08 -4.86 6.86
C GLY A 86 -2.24 -3.86 6.06
N LEU A 87 -2.89 -3.00 5.28
CA LEU A 87 -2.23 -1.92 4.53
C LEU A 87 -1.58 -0.88 5.44
N SER A 88 -2.14 -0.61 6.61
CA SER A 88 -1.53 0.28 7.61
C SER A 88 -0.29 -0.31 8.25
N PHE A 89 -0.27 -1.61 8.54
CA PHE A 89 0.97 -2.27 8.97
C PHE A 89 2.04 -2.25 7.88
N LEU A 90 1.64 -2.47 6.62
CA LEU A 90 2.54 -2.42 5.48
C LEU A 90 3.11 -1.01 5.28
N SER A 91 2.30 0.04 5.41
CA SER A 91 2.75 1.43 5.29
C SER A 91 3.74 1.80 6.39
N LEU A 92 3.48 1.38 7.64
CA LEU A 92 4.43 1.55 8.75
C LEU A 92 5.76 0.83 8.49
N HIS A 93 5.72 -0.39 7.95
CA HIS A 93 6.92 -1.12 7.58
C HIS A 93 7.69 -0.39 6.46
N ALA A 94 7.01 0.05 5.40
CA ALA A 94 7.60 0.79 4.30
C ALA A 94 8.30 2.08 4.76
N ILE A 95 7.64 2.86 5.64
CA ILE A 95 8.22 4.09 6.21
C ILE A 95 9.47 3.76 7.04
N LYS A 96 9.41 2.73 7.91
CA LYS A 96 10.57 2.31 8.72
C LYS A 96 11.74 1.91 7.83
N THR A 97 11.50 1.13 6.78
CA THR A 97 12.52 0.71 5.82
C THR A 97 13.13 1.91 5.09
N LEU A 98 12.31 2.87 4.64
CA LEU A 98 12.78 4.09 3.99
C LEU A 98 13.63 4.98 4.92
N ILE A 99 13.22 5.13 6.19
CA ILE A 99 13.98 5.89 7.20
C ILE A 99 15.33 5.22 7.45
N ARG A 100 15.38 3.90 7.60
CA ARG A 100 16.64 3.15 7.78
C ARG A 100 17.59 3.38 6.61
N ARG A 101 17.09 3.27 5.36
CA ARG A 101 17.87 3.55 4.15
C ARG A 101 18.40 4.98 4.16
N THR A 102 17.54 5.97 4.44
CA THR A 102 17.92 7.39 4.46
C THR A 102 19.00 7.69 5.51
N LYS A 103 18.90 7.10 6.72
CA LYS A 103 19.91 7.24 7.78
C LYS A 103 21.25 6.62 7.38
N TYR A 104 21.25 5.41 6.83
CA TYR A 104 22.47 4.74 6.37
C TYR A 104 23.22 5.59 5.34
N TYR A 105 22.49 6.13 4.35
CA TYR A 105 23.10 7.00 3.36
C TYR A 105 23.60 8.34 3.91
N ARG A 106 22.95 8.90 4.94
CA ARG A 106 23.44 10.11 5.62
C ARG A 106 24.74 9.84 6.38
N GLN A 107 24.93 8.64 6.92
CA GLN A 107 26.14 8.24 7.65
C GLN A 107 27.31 7.85 6.73
N ALA A 108 27.03 7.42 5.50
CA ALA A 108 28.03 7.10 4.48
C ALA A 108 28.60 8.32 3.73
N ARG A 109 28.13 9.54 4.06
CA ARG A 109 28.57 10.82 3.50
C ARG A 109 29.40 11.59 4.52
#